data_AF-A0A7X3VG76-F1
#
_entry.id   AF-A0A7X3VG76-F1
#
_cell.length_a   1.000
_cell.length_b   1.000
_cell.length_c   1.000
_cell.angle_alpha   90.00
_cell.angle_beta   90.00
_cell.angle_gamma   90.00
#
_symmetry.space_group_name_H-M   'P 1'
#
loop_
_entity.id
_entity.type
_entity.pdbx_description
1 polymer ?
#
loop_
_entity_poly.entity_id
_entity_poly.type
_entity_poly.pdbx_seq_one_letter_code
_entity_poly.pdbx_strand_id
1 'polypeptide(L)'
;MIGRPRIVSALGITVVLMASSALRANDAVDREVIHRIKQEVVHHTEVMDHLFHLVEVYGPRITNSPGFNASARWTASRLEEWGAENVKLERWGPFGQGWS
;
A
#
# COMPACT_ATOMS: atom_id res chain seq x y z
N MET A 1 -57.71 16.60 -24.86
CA MET A 1 -56.50 17.44 -24.81
C MET A 1 -55.90 17.31 -23.41
N ILE A 2 -55.16 16.24 -23.10
CA ILE A 2 -53.69 16.10 -23.21
C ILE A 2 -52.95 17.25 -22.48
N GLY A 3 -52.57 17.01 -21.23
CA GLY A 3 -51.84 17.97 -20.40
C GLY A 3 -51.33 17.38 -19.08
N ARG A 4 -50.83 16.13 -19.07
CA ARG A 4 -50.20 15.50 -17.89
C ARG A 4 -48.70 15.12 -17.99
N PRO A 5 -47.92 15.42 -19.07
CA PRO A 5 -46.54 14.95 -19.13
C PRO A 5 -45.61 15.69 -18.15
N ARG A 6 -45.88 16.97 -17.85
CA ARG A 6 -44.99 17.80 -17.01
C ARG A 6 -44.91 17.34 -15.55
N ILE A 7 -46.00 16.81 -15.00
CA ILE A 7 -46.08 16.36 -13.60
C ILE A 7 -45.39 15.01 -13.43
N VAL A 8 -45.55 14.11 -14.41
CA VAL A 8 -44.88 12.79 -14.42
C VAL A 8 -43.37 12.96 -14.61
N SER A 9 -42.93 13.87 -15.48
CA SER A 9 -41.50 14.21 -15.64
C SER A 9 -40.91 14.86 -14.38
N ALA A 10 -41.63 15.76 -13.71
CA ALA A 10 -41.16 16.39 -12.48
C ALA A 10 -40.97 15.37 -11.34
N LEU A 11 -41.92 14.45 -11.18
CA LEU A 11 -41.84 13.38 -10.18
C LEU A 11 -40.67 12.43 -10.47
N GLY A 12 -40.45 12.08 -11.74
CA GLY A 12 -39.31 11.27 -12.16
C GLY A 12 -37.96 11.94 -11.85
N ILE A 13 -37.84 13.25 -12.08
CA ILE A 13 -36.62 14.02 -11.77
C ILE A 13 -36.36 14.07 -10.26
N THR A 14 -37.40 14.24 -9.44
CA THR A 14 -37.26 14.25 -7.97
C THR A 14 -36.78 12.89 -7.44
N VAL A 15 -37.30 11.78 -7.98
CA VAL A 15 -36.88 10.42 -7.59
C VAL A 15 -35.42 10.17 -7.97
N VAL A 16 -34.99 10.62 -9.15
CA VAL A 16 -33.60 10.50 -9.61
C VAL A 16 -32.63 11.35 -8.77
N LEU A 17 -33.04 12.56 -8.36
CA LEU A 17 -32.23 13.39 -7.46
C LEU A 17 -32.08 12.78 -6.05
N MET A 18 -33.13 12.14 -5.53
CA MET A 18 -33.07 11.44 -4.24
C MET A 18 -32.25 10.14 -4.29
N ALA A 19 -32.23 9.43 -5.42
CA ALA A 19 -31.38 8.24 -5.58
C ALA A 19 -29.88 8.62 -5.68
N SER A 20 -29.57 9.78 -6.24
CA SER A 20 -28.21 10.29 -6.39
C SER A 20 -27.50 10.60 -5.06
N SER A 21 -28.24 10.94 -4.00
CA SER A 21 -27.65 11.20 -2.67
C SER A 21 -27.28 9.92 -1.91
N ALA A 22 -27.84 8.77 -2.28
CA ALA A 22 -27.46 7.46 -1.75
C ALA A 22 -26.15 6.92 -2.35
N LEU A 23 -25.70 7.50 -3.48
CA LEU A 23 -24.46 7.12 -4.16
C LEU A 23 -23.26 7.96 -3.67
N ARG A 24 -23.19 8.24 -2.37
CA ARG A 24 -21.97 8.77 -1.77
C ARG A 24 -21.05 7.60 -1.46
N ALA A 25 -19.93 7.52 -2.17
CA ALA A 25 -18.81 6.67 -1.80
C ALA A 25 -18.40 7.04 -0.36
N ASN A 26 -18.62 6.12 0.58
CA ASN A 26 -18.28 6.33 1.96
C ASN A 26 -16.78 6.10 2.14
N ASP A 27 -15.99 7.15 1.93
CA ASP A 27 -14.55 7.22 2.24
C ASP A 27 -14.32 7.33 3.77
N ALA A 28 -15.19 6.71 4.57
CA ALA A 28 -15.07 6.72 6.01
C ALA A 28 -13.91 5.82 6.42
N VAL A 29 -12.89 6.44 6.99
CA VAL A 29 -11.73 5.76 7.57
C VAL A 29 -12.19 4.73 8.60
N ASP A 30 -11.82 3.46 8.37
CA ASP A 30 -12.07 2.37 9.32
C ASP A 30 -11.17 2.54 10.56
N ARG A 31 -11.77 2.97 11.67
CA ARG A 31 -11.08 3.20 12.94
C ARG A 31 -10.62 1.90 13.60
N GLU A 32 -11.28 0.78 13.32
CA GLU A 32 -10.90 -0.52 13.85
C GLU A 32 -9.60 -1.00 13.21
N VAL A 33 -9.45 -0.80 11.90
CA VAL A 33 -8.16 -1.05 11.21
C VAL A 33 -7.04 -0.22 11.82
N ILE A 34 -7.27 1.08 12.06
CA ILE A 34 -6.27 1.95 12.71
C ILE A 34 -5.91 1.43 14.10
N HIS A 35 -6.89 1.02 14.90
CA HIS A 35 -6.64 0.50 16.23
C HIS A 35 -5.78 -0.76 16.18
N ARG A 36 -6.10 -1.71 15.28
CA ARG A 36 -5.31 -2.93 15.06
C ARG A 36 -3.88 -2.63 14.63
N ILE A 37 -3.66 -1.71 13.70
CA ILE A 37 -2.30 -1.28 13.29
C ILE A 37 -1.52 -0.73 14.48
N LYS A 38 -2.15 0.08 15.34
CA LYS A 38 -1.49 0.62 16.55
C LYS A 38 -1.12 -0.48 17.55
N GLN A 39 -1.98 -1.48 17.74
CA GLN A 39 -1.69 -2.62 18.60
C GLN A 39 -0.49 -3.41 18.08
N GLU A 40 -0.42 -3.62 16.76
CA GLU A 40 0.71 -4.31 16.11
C GLU A 40 2.04 -3.60 16.37
N VAL A 41 2.07 -2.27 16.22
CA VAL A 41 3.29 -1.47 16.47
C VAL A 41 3.75 -1.54 17.94
N VAL A 42 2.83 -1.71 18.89
CA VAL A 42 3.17 -1.75 20.32
C VAL A 42 3.60 -3.15 20.76
N HIS A 43 2.94 -4.19 20.25
CA HIS A 43 3.08 -5.55 20.78
C HIS A 43 3.90 -6.49 19.88
N HIS A 44 4.04 -6.19 18.59
CA HIS A 44 4.64 -7.07 17.59
C HIS A 44 5.64 -6.33 16.67
N THR A 45 6.26 -5.27 17.18
CA THR A 45 7.26 -4.51 16.42
C THR A 45 8.56 -5.30 16.18
N GLU A 46 9.01 -5.33 14.93
CA GLU A 46 10.28 -5.96 14.52
C GLU A 46 11.32 -4.95 14.02
N VAL A 47 11.06 -3.64 14.17
CA VAL A 47 11.88 -2.56 13.58
C VAL A 47 13.36 -2.69 13.94
N MET A 48 13.67 -3.03 15.20
CA MET A 48 15.04 -3.12 15.68
C MET A 48 15.79 -4.35 15.14
N ASP A 49 15.06 -5.45 14.93
CA ASP A 49 15.63 -6.66 14.32
C ASP A 49 15.97 -6.42 12.85
N HIS A 50 15.05 -5.81 12.10
CA HIS A 50 15.32 -5.44 10.70
C HIS A 50 16.48 -4.44 10.60
N LEU A 51 16.51 -3.46 11.51
CA LEU A 51 17.60 -2.48 11.55
C LEU A 51 18.95 -3.18 11.77
N PHE A 52 19.04 -4.09 12.74
CA PHE A 52 20.24 -4.86 13.02
C PHE A 52 20.73 -5.63 11.78
N HIS A 53 19.84 -6.33 11.09
CA HIS A 53 20.18 -7.03 9.85
C HIS A 53 20.74 -6.08 8.79
N LEU A 54 20.07 -4.94 8.58
CA LEU A 54 20.49 -3.98 7.58
C LEU A 54 21.83 -3.33 7.93
N VAL A 55 22.04 -2.90 9.17
CA VAL A 55 23.18 -2.04 9.54
C VAL A 55 24.39 -2.79 10.09
N GLU A 56 24.19 -3.90 10.79
CA GLU A 56 25.28 -4.67 11.38
C GLU A 56 25.62 -5.92 10.57
N VAL A 57 24.61 -6.70 10.17
CA VAL A 57 24.84 -7.96 9.42
C VAL A 57 25.33 -7.69 8.00
N TYR A 58 24.62 -6.82 7.26
CA TYR A 58 25.01 -6.48 5.88
C TYR A 58 25.96 -5.28 5.79
N GLY A 59 26.00 -4.44 6.82
CA GLY A 59 26.97 -3.35 6.92
C GLY A 59 26.82 -2.31 5.80
N PRO A 60 27.93 -1.80 5.24
CA PRO A 60 27.92 -0.77 4.20
C PRO A 60 27.19 -1.18 2.90
N ARG A 61 26.10 -0.48 2.56
CA ARG A 61 25.25 -0.74 1.38
C ARG A 61 25.52 0.23 0.23
N ILE A 62 26.79 0.45 -0.09
CA ILE A 62 27.19 1.24 -1.26
C ILE A 62 26.67 0.53 -2.53
N THR A 63 26.13 1.29 -3.48
CA THR A 63 25.53 0.75 -4.70
C THR A 63 26.46 -0.24 -5.41
N ASN A 64 25.94 -1.42 -5.77
CA ASN A 64 26.68 -2.53 -6.38
C ASN A 64 27.81 -3.15 -5.51
N SER A 65 27.75 -2.99 -4.19
CA SER A 65 28.62 -3.73 -3.25
C SER A 65 28.02 -5.10 -2.86
N PRO A 66 28.82 -6.04 -2.33
CA PRO A 66 28.33 -7.28 -1.74
C PRO A 66 27.27 -7.06 -0.65
N GLY A 67 27.49 -6.09 0.24
CA GLY A 67 26.57 -5.75 1.33
C GLY A 67 25.23 -5.20 0.81
N PHE A 68 25.27 -4.35 -0.22
CA PHE A 68 24.06 -3.89 -0.91
C PHE A 68 23.27 -5.06 -1.49
N ASN A 69 23.91 -5.92 -2.28
CA ASN A 69 23.27 -7.04 -2.94
C ASN A 69 22.72 -8.08 -1.95
N ALA A 70 23.42 -8.33 -0.85
CA ALA A 70 22.97 -9.23 0.21
C ALA A 70 21.76 -8.68 0.96
N SER A 71 21.80 -7.39 1.35
CA SER A 71 20.66 -6.73 2.01
C SER A 71 19.43 -6.68 1.13
N ALA A 72 19.59 -6.44 -0.19
CA ALA A 72 18.47 -6.43 -1.13
C ALA A 72 17.78 -7.80 -1.21
N ARG A 73 18.56 -8.90 -1.28
CA ARG A 73 18.02 -10.27 -1.26
C ARG A 73 17.30 -10.58 0.06
N TRP A 74 17.88 -10.19 1.19
CA TRP A 74 17.24 -10.40 2.48
C TRP A 74 15.90 -9.66 2.61
N THR A 75 15.86 -8.39 2.20
CA THR A 75 14.61 -7.61 2.20
C THR A 75 13.56 -8.24 1.30
N ALA A 76 13.95 -8.75 0.12
CA ALA A 76 13.03 -9.46 -0.77
C ALA A 76 12.45 -10.71 -0.08
N SER A 77 13.29 -11.55 0.54
CA SER A 77 12.81 -12.71 1.29
C SER A 77 11.87 -12.32 2.43
N ARG A 78 12.15 -11.22 3.15
CA ARG A 78 11.26 -10.77 4.23
C ARG A 78 9.88 -10.32 3.72
N LEU A 79 9.83 -9.64 2.57
CA LEU A 79 8.58 -9.27 1.92
C LEU A 79 7.79 -10.51 1.48
N GLU A 80 8.46 -11.53 0.93
CA GLU A 80 7.83 -12.80 0.57
C GLU A 80 7.26 -13.52 1.79
N GLU A 81 7.99 -13.55 2.91
CA GLU A 81 7.53 -14.14 4.18
C GLU A 81 6.27 -13.46 4.74
N TRP A 82 6.13 -12.15 4.54
CA TRP A 82 4.91 -11.40 4.90
C TRP A 82 3.74 -11.63 3.94
N GLY A 83 3.95 -12.38 2.85
CA GLY A 83 2.94 -12.67 1.85
C GLY A 83 2.81 -11.59 0.78
N ALA A 84 3.84 -10.75 0.58
CA ALA A 84 3.83 -9.80 -0.53
C ALA A 84 3.88 -10.55 -1.87
N GLU A 85 3.01 -10.15 -2.80
CA GLU A 85 2.98 -10.73 -4.14
C GLU A 85 3.95 -10.01 -5.07
N ASN A 86 4.48 -10.74 -6.07
CA ASN A 86 5.33 -10.17 -7.13
C ASN A 86 6.62 -9.48 -6.64
N VAL A 87 7.23 -10.00 -5.57
CA VAL A 87 8.54 -9.53 -5.09
C VAL A 87 9.64 -9.86 -6.10
N LYS A 88 10.39 -8.86 -6.55
CA LYS A 88 11.47 -9.01 -7.53
C LYS A 88 12.61 -8.05 -7.25
N LEU A 89 13.83 -8.48 -7.53
CA LEU A 89 14.99 -7.60 -7.60
C LEU A 89 15.15 -7.12 -9.04
N GLU A 90 14.99 -5.82 -9.25
CA GLU A 90 15.15 -5.20 -10.56
C GLU A 90 16.56 -4.64 -10.72
N ARG A 91 17.16 -4.95 -11.87
CA ARG A 91 18.47 -4.40 -12.22
C ARG A 91 18.30 -2.95 -12.66
N TRP A 92 19.08 -2.05 -12.06
CA TRP A 92 19.08 -0.64 -12.40
C TRP A 92 20.41 -0.20 -13.03
N GLY A 93 20.33 0.43 -14.21
CA GLY A 93 21.44 1.08 -14.92
C GLY A 93 22.56 0.14 -15.42
N PRO A 94 23.52 0.67 -16.20
CA PRO A 94 24.85 0.09 -16.31
C PRO A 94 25.66 0.56 -15.09
N PHE A 95 25.74 -0.27 -14.04
CA PHE A 95 26.73 -0.05 -12.99
C PHE A 95 28.03 -0.70 -13.45
N GLY A 96 29.14 0.06 -13.43
CA GLY A 96 30.46 -0.43 -13.81
C GLY A 96 31.00 -1.49 -12.84
N GLN A 97 32.32 -1.58 -12.70
CA GLN A 97 32.94 -2.41 -11.67
C GLN A 97 32.36 -2.05 -10.29
N GLY A 98 31.89 -3.06 -9.56
CA GLY A 98 31.33 -2.91 -8.22
C GLY A 98 32.40 -2.61 -7.18
N TRP A 99 31.95 -2.39 -5.95
CA TRP A 99 32.85 -2.21 -4.80
C TRP A 99 33.16 -3.60 -4.25
N SER A 100 34.40 -4.07 -4.43
CA SER A 100 34.89 -5.37 -3.93
C SER A 100 35.85 -5.17 -2.77
#